data_AF-A0AAD4LCD3-F1
#
_entry.id   AF-A0AAD4LCD3-F1
#
_cell.length_a   1.000
_cell.length_b   1.000
_cell.length_c   1.000
_cell.angle_alpha   90.00
_cell.angle_beta   90.00
_cell.angle_gamma   90.00
#
_symmetry.space_group_name_H-M   'P 1'
#
loop_
_entity.id
_entity.type
_entity.pdbx_description
1 polymer ?
#
loop_
_entity_poly.entity_id
_entity_poly.type
_entity_poly.pdbx_seq_one_letter_code
_entity_poly.pdbx_strand_id
1 'polypeptide(L)'
;MLSTVLRSQTALRALHTSTVLRNQKWSQLTNILASEIPPPVQVKSITTAGLLLHDGRLLPSACIFLEGEVLLWDVPPTLWKGWDESTFEIFDAVVPKPEILLVGTGKSVNPLPSPLRQYLNKLGIQVDVMDSWNACTTYNLLSEEGRRVAAALLPLQHRPWKTTPSSPP
;
A
#
# COMPACT_ATOMS: atom_id res chain seq x y z
N MET A 1 24.14 25.53 -50.84
CA MET A 1 22.82 25.18 -50.27
C MET A 1 23.06 24.12 -49.18
N LEU A 2 23.50 24.51 -47.97
CA LEU A 2 22.66 24.81 -46.81
C LEU A 2 21.52 23.81 -46.58
N SER A 3 21.75 22.83 -45.70
CA SER A 3 20.72 22.29 -44.82
C SER A 3 21.38 21.56 -43.65
N THR A 4 21.39 22.26 -42.51
CA THR A 4 21.84 21.82 -41.19
C THR A 4 20.71 21.03 -40.54
N VAL A 5 20.93 19.76 -40.20
CA VAL A 5 20.00 18.99 -39.37
C VAL A 5 20.58 18.88 -37.96
N LEU A 6 20.04 19.72 -37.09
CA LEU A 6 20.20 19.74 -35.63
C LEU A 6 19.05 18.97 -35.00
N ARG A 7 19.38 18.08 -34.05
CA ARG A 7 18.57 17.51 -32.93
C ARG A 7 18.99 16.05 -32.78
N SER A 8 19.20 15.47 -31.62
CA SER A 8 19.12 15.92 -30.23
C SER A 8 19.61 14.69 -29.47
N GLN A 9 20.84 14.69 -28.96
CA GLN A 9 21.30 13.59 -28.11
C GLN A 9 20.55 13.68 -26.78
N THR A 10 19.51 12.87 -26.62
CA THR A 10 18.90 12.66 -25.31
C THR A 10 19.87 11.78 -24.51
N ALA A 11 20.81 12.42 -23.82
CA ALA A 11 21.61 11.77 -22.80
C ALA A 11 20.65 11.21 -21.74
N LEU A 12 20.43 9.91 -21.74
CA LEU A 12 19.76 9.23 -20.65
C LEU A 12 20.65 9.42 -19.42
N ARG A 13 20.23 10.34 -18.54
CA ARG A 13 20.86 10.58 -17.25
C ARG A 13 20.91 9.24 -16.52
N ALA A 14 22.12 8.75 -16.26
CA ALA A 14 22.35 7.72 -15.27
C ALA A 14 21.73 8.20 -13.95
N LEU A 15 20.71 7.48 -13.47
CA LEU A 15 20.17 7.71 -12.14
C LEU A 15 21.17 7.13 -11.14
N HIS A 16 22.19 7.92 -10.81
CA HIS A 16 23.08 7.63 -9.69
C HIS A 16 22.52 8.29 -8.43
N THR A 17 22.08 7.42 -7.51
CA THR A 17 22.06 7.46 -6.04
C THR A 17 22.12 8.80 -5.30
N SER A 18 21.29 8.92 -4.26
CA SER A 18 21.70 9.60 -3.03
C SER A 18 21.43 8.70 -1.83
N THR A 19 22.42 7.93 -1.42
CA THR A 19 22.52 7.44 -0.05
C THR A 19 22.68 8.67 0.83
N VAL A 20 21.69 8.99 1.66
CA VAL A 20 21.80 10.10 2.61
C VAL A 20 22.80 9.67 3.68
N LEU A 21 24.07 10.02 3.46
CA LEU A 21 25.08 10.11 4.50
C LEU A 21 24.61 11.22 5.45
N ARG A 22 23.89 10.83 6.50
CA ARG A 22 23.46 11.71 7.58
C ARG A 22 24.69 12.18 8.33
N ASN A 23 25.23 13.30 7.86
CA ASN A 23 26.38 13.98 8.44
C ASN A 23 26.04 14.37 9.89
N GLN A 24 26.64 13.67 10.85
CA GLN A 24 26.51 13.87 12.30
C GLN A 24 27.15 15.21 12.72
N LYS A 25 26.53 16.34 12.37
CA LYS A 25 27.06 17.67 12.71
C LYS A 25 26.13 18.50 13.59
N TRP A 26 25.12 17.88 14.18
CA TRP A 26 24.11 18.51 15.03
C TRP A 26 24.10 17.79 16.40
N SER A 27 25.25 17.79 17.08
CA SER A 27 25.47 17.07 18.34
C SER A 27 25.11 17.86 19.60
N GLN A 28 24.32 18.94 19.50
CA GLN A 28 24.05 19.84 20.62
C GLN A 28 22.56 20.02 20.96
N LEU A 29 21.64 19.43 20.19
CA LEU A 29 20.21 19.42 20.50
C LEU A 29 19.58 18.09 20.04
N THR A 30 18.87 17.42 20.94
CA THR A 30 18.19 16.14 20.70
C THR A 30 16.68 16.35 20.79
N ASN A 31 15.94 16.03 19.73
CA ASN A 31 14.48 16.01 19.76
C ASN A 31 14.02 14.75 20.54
N ILE A 32 13.52 14.97 21.76
CA ILE A 32 13.13 13.92 22.73
C ILE A 32 11.71 13.36 22.49
N LEU A 33 10.94 13.91 21.55
CA LEU A 33 9.62 13.39 21.16
C LEU A 33 9.64 12.77 19.76
N ALA A 34 10.82 12.34 19.32
CA ALA A 34 11.08 11.91 17.95
C ALA A 34 10.01 10.99 17.39
N SER A 35 9.65 11.24 16.14
CA SER A 35 9.78 10.21 15.12
C SER A 35 9.99 10.88 13.77
N GLU A 36 11.21 10.77 13.24
CA GLU A 36 11.50 11.04 11.82
C GLU A 36 10.98 9.87 10.96
N ILE A 37 9.70 9.54 11.14
CA ILE A 37 8.97 8.59 10.33
C ILE A 37 8.11 9.45 9.41
N PRO A 38 8.22 9.31 8.08
CA PRO A 38 7.32 10.05 7.18
C PRO A 38 5.87 9.75 7.56
N PRO A 39 4.96 10.73 7.46
CA PRO A 39 3.55 10.48 7.78
C PRO A 39 3.05 9.29 6.96
N PRO A 40 2.26 8.37 7.57
CA PRO A 40 1.76 7.19 6.87
C PRO A 40 1.04 7.61 5.59
N VAL A 41 1.16 6.82 4.52
CA VAL A 41 0.50 7.14 3.25
C VAL A 41 -1.00 7.16 3.44
N GLN A 42 -1.61 8.33 3.23
CA GLN A 42 -3.04 8.54 3.45
C GLN A 42 -3.86 8.42 2.16
N VAL A 43 -5.04 7.84 2.30
CA VAL A 43 -6.03 7.78 1.23
C VAL A 43 -6.86 9.06 1.23
N LYS A 44 -6.86 9.80 0.12
CA LYS A 44 -7.64 11.02 -0.05
C LYS A 44 -9.10 10.73 -0.40
N SER A 45 -9.32 9.82 -1.36
CA SER A 45 -10.66 9.41 -1.76
C SER A 45 -10.65 8.06 -2.46
N ILE A 46 -11.80 7.40 -2.46
CA ILE A 46 -12.02 6.20 -3.25
C ILE A 46 -12.99 6.53 -4.39
N THR A 47 -12.63 6.10 -5.60
CA THR A 47 -13.43 6.34 -6.80
C THR A 47 -13.60 5.03 -7.57
N THR A 48 -14.49 5.04 -8.57
CA THR A 48 -14.64 3.94 -9.52
C THR A 48 -13.34 3.63 -10.28
N ALA A 49 -12.44 4.60 -10.42
CA ALA A 49 -11.17 4.42 -11.10
C ALA A 49 -10.07 3.81 -10.20
N GLY A 50 -10.24 3.88 -8.88
CA GLY A 50 -9.23 3.44 -7.91
C GLY A 50 -9.20 4.30 -6.63
N LEU A 51 -8.21 4.02 -5.78
CA LEU A 51 -7.92 4.79 -4.58
C LEU A 51 -6.97 5.93 -4.93
N LEU A 52 -7.38 7.17 -4.65
CA LEU A 52 -6.56 8.36 -4.81
C LEU A 52 -5.83 8.64 -3.50
N LEU A 53 -4.50 8.70 -3.55
CA LEU A 53 -3.65 9.06 -2.43
C LEU A 53 -3.49 10.57 -2.30
N HIS A 54 -3.07 11.04 -1.12
CA HIS A 54 -2.81 12.46 -0.87
C HIS A 54 -1.71 13.07 -1.76
N ASP A 55 -0.76 12.26 -2.23
CA ASP A 55 0.31 12.66 -3.15
C ASP A 55 -0.14 12.76 -4.62
N GLY A 56 -1.41 12.47 -4.90
CA GLY A 56 -2.01 12.51 -6.24
C GLY A 56 -1.89 11.21 -7.04
N ARG A 57 -1.27 10.15 -6.49
CA ARG A 57 -1.22 8.83 -7.14
C ARG A 57 -2.59 8.15 -7.10
N LEU A 58 -2.94 7.49 -8.20
CA LEU A 58 -4.16 6.67 -8.31
C LEU A 58 -3.78 5.20 -8.34
N LEU A 59 -4.32 4.42 -7.40
CA LEU A 59 -4.15 2.98 -7.30
C LEU A 59 -5.40 2.29 -7.87
N PRO A 60 -5.33 1.72 -9.09
CA PRO A 60 -6.51 1.17 -9.76
C PRO A 60 -6.90 -0.24 -9.30
N SER A 61 -6.03 -0.91 -8.55
CA SER A 61 -6.16 -2.31 -8.16
C SER A 61 -6.22 -2.46 -6.64
N ALA A 62 -6.41 -3.69 -6.17
CA ALA A 62 -6.36 -3.99 -4.75
C ALA A 62 -4.98 -3.66 -4.18
N CYS A 63 -4.95 -3.22 -2.92
CA CYS A 63 -3.72 -2.79 -2.28
C CYS A 63 -3.75 -3.08 -0.77
N ILE A 64 -2.55 -3.22 -0.21
CA ILE A 64 -2.33 -3.34 1.23
C ILE A 64 -1.55 -2.11 1.69
N PHE A 65 -2.08 -1.43 2.70
CA PHE A 65 -1.42 -0.36 3.43
C PHE A 65 -0.83 -0.95 4.70
N LEU A 66 0.48 -0.77 4.89
CA LEU A 66 1.20 -1.38 5.97
C LEU A 66 2.45 -0.57 6.30
N GLU A 67 2.63 -0.17 7.56
CA GLU A 67 3.81 0.57 8.05
C GLU A 67 4.14 1.84 7.24
N GLY A 68 3.10 2.51 6.70
CA GLY A 68 3.27 3.70 5.85
C GLY A 68 3.65 3.39 4.40
N GLU A 69 3.81 2.12 4.04
CA GLU A 69 3.96 1.67 2.67
C GLU A 69 2.64 1.25 2.05
N VAL A 70 2.58 1.27 0.72
CA VAL A 70 1.46 0.77 -0.07
C VAL A 70 1.96 -0.28 -1.03
N LEU A 71 1.47 -1.50 -0.85
CA LEU A 71 1.76 -2.64 -1.68
C LEU A 71 0.58 -2.91 -2.61
N LEU A 72 0.85 -3.19 -3.88
CA LEU A 72 -0.17 -3.75 -4.76
C LEU A 72 -0.45 -5.18 -4.33
N TRP A 73 -1.73 -5.52 -4.28
CA TRP A 73 -2.20 -6.81 -3.80
C TRP A 73 -2.85 -7.56 -4.95
N ASP A 74 -2.20 -8.64 -5.37
CA ASP A 74 -2.77 -9.52 -6.39
C ASP A 74 -3.79 -10.44 -5.72
N VAL A 75 -5.04 -10.33 -6.14
CA VAL A 75 -6.18 -11.04 -5.53
C VAL A 75 -6.99 -11.76 -6.58
N PRO A 76 -7.62 -12.89 -6.21
CA PRO A 76 -8.55 -13.56 -7.10
C PRO A 76 -9.68 -12.62 -7.54
N PRO A 77 -10.12 -12.67 -8.81
CA PRO A 77 -11.03 -11.69 -9.39
C PRO A 77 -12.45 -11.75 -8.82
N THR A 78 -12.80 -12.88 -8.24
CA THR A 78 -14.11 -13.11 -7.62
C THR A 78 -13.92 -13.14 -6.12
N LEU A 79 -14.66 -12.27 -5.43
CA LEU A 79 -14.59 -12.14 -3.98
C LEU A 79 -14.81 -13.51 -3.30
N TRP A 80 -13.87 -13.88 -2.43
CA TRP A 80 -13.85 -15.12 -1.63
C TRP A 80 -13.76 -16.42 -2.41
N LYS A 81 -13.78 -16.39 -3.74
CA LYS A 81 -13.58 -17.59 -4.56
C LYS A 81 -12.11 -17.71 -4.96
N GLY A 82 -11.47 -18.79 -4.52
CA GLY A 82 -10.04 -19.00 -4.75
C GLY A 82 -9.13 -18.21 -3.81
N TRP A 83 -9.69 -17.65 -2.73
CA TRP A 83 -8.95 -17.01 -1.66
C TRP A 83 -8.54 -18.05 -0.63
N ASP A 84 -7.28 -17.99 -0.21
CA ASP A 84 -6.69 -18.87 0.80
C ASP A 84 -5.72 -18.08 1.69
N GLU A 85 -5.02 -18.78 2.59
CA GLU A 85 -4.06 -18.17 3.51
C GLU A 85 -2.92 -17.47 2.77
N SER A 86 -2.51 -17.98 1.60
CA SER A 86 -1.46 -17.37 0.77
C SER A 86 -1.83 -15.97 0.28
N THR A 87 -3.12 -15.67 0.15
CA THR A 87 -3.61 -14.33 -0.23
C THR A 87 -3.24 -13.27 0.83
N PHE A 88 -2.95 -13.69 2.07
CA PHE A 88 -2.59 -12.84 3.20
C PHE A 88 -1.18 -13.13 3.75
N GLU A 89 -0.35 -13.91 3.04
CA GLU A 89 0.97 -14.39 3.52
C GLU A 89 1.95 -13.27 3.86
N ILE A 90 1.78 -12.07 3.30
CA ILE A 90 2.60 -10.91 3.66
C ILE A 90 2.59 -10.69 5.18
N PHE A 91 1.46 -10.98 5.84
CA PHE A 91 1.33 -10.83 7.28
C PHE A 91 2.09 -11.89 8.08
N ASP A 92 2.61 -12.97 7.47
CA ASP A 92 3.53 -13.91 8.12
C ASP A 92 4.93 -13.31 8.27
N ALA A 93 5.39 -12.58 7.26
CA ALA A 93 6.74 -12.02 7.20
C ALA A 93 6.90 -10.72 8.00
N VAL A 94 5.81 -9.97 8.18
CA VAL A 94 5.83 -8.64 8.80
C VAL A 94 6.06 -8.72 10.30
N VAL A 95 7.00 -7.91 10.81
CA VAL A 95 7.32 -7.79 12.23
C VAL A 95 7.66 -6.32 12.54
N PRO A 96 6.98 -5.68 13.53
CA PRO A 96 5.92 -6.23 14.37
C PRO A 96 4.61 -6.48 13.62
N LYS A 97 3.77 -7.40 14.10
CA LYS A 97 2.43 -7.61 13.52
C LYS A 97 1.56 -6.37 13.72
N PRO A 98 0.71 -6.01 12.73
CA PRO A 98 -0.32 -5.01 12.97
C PRO A 98 -1.29 -5.54 14.04
N GLU A 99 -1.72 -4.66 14.94
CA GLU A 99 -2.74 -4.98 15.94
C GLU A 99 -4.11 -5.16 15.28
N ILE A 100 -4.39 -4.33 14.27
CA ILE A 100 -5.68 -4.29 13.57
C ILE A 100 -5.43 -4.35 12.06
N LEU A 101 -6.13 -5.24 11.37
CA LEU A 101 -6.26 -5.26 9.93
C LEU A 101 -7.69 -4.89 9.53
N LEU A 102 -7.83 -3.76 8.83
CA LEU A 102 -9.06 -3.32 8.21
C LEU A 102 -9.19 -3.96 6.83
N VAL A 103 -10.22 -4.76 6.60
CA VAL A 103 -10.49 -5.39 5.30
C VAL A 103 -11.61 -4.63 4.61
N GLY A 104 -11.25 -3.84 3.60
CA GLY A 104 -12.18 -3.10 2.75
C GLY A 104 -12.65 -3.96 1.57
N THR A 105 -13.93 -4.37 1.56
CA THR A 105 -14.46 -5.34 0.58
C THR A 105 -15.09 -4.71 -0.67
N GLY A 106 -14.71 -3.48 -1.00
CA GLY A 106 -15.23 -2.74 -2.15
C GLY A 106 -16.44 -1.88 -1.79
N LYS A 107 -17.52 -2.00 -2.58
CA LYS A 107 -18.72 -1.15 -2.45
C LYS A 107 -19.62 -1.48 -1.26
N SER A 108 -19.55 -2.71 -0.76
CA SER A 108 -20.38 -3.19 0.33
C SER A 108 -19.55 -4.06 1.27
N VAL A 109 -20.00 -4.15 2.51
CA VAL A 109 -19.43 -5.05 3.52
C VAL A 109 -19.76 -6.49 3.15
N ASN A 110 -18.74 -7.31 2.98
CA ASN A 110 -18.88 -8.75 2.74
C ASN A 110 -18.09 -9.50 3.82
N PRO A 111 -18.72 -10.36 4.65
CA PRO A 111 -18.02 -11.03 5.73
C PRO A 111 -16.82 -11.84 5.23
N LEU A 112 -15.68 -11.68 5.92
CA LEU A 112 -14.49 -12.47 5.64
C LEU A 112 -14.77 -13.96 5.94
N PRO A 113 -14.44 -14.89 5.03
CA PRO A 113 -14.56 -16.32 5.28
C PRO A 113 -13.87 -16.77 6.57
N SER A 114 -14.52 -17.68 7.30
CA SER A 114 -14.03 -18.20 8.59
C SER A 114 -12.58 -18.71 8.55
N PRO A 115 -12.13 -19.47 7.52
CA PRO A 115 -10.74 -19.94 7.45
C PRO A 115 -9.72 -18.79 7.44
N LEU A 116 -9.95 -17.76 6.62
CA LEU A 116 -9.06 -16.60 6.51
C LEU A 116 -9.04 -15.78 7.81
N ARG A 117 -10.22 -15.59 8.43
CA ARG A 117 -10.32 -14.92 9.73
C ARG A 117 -9.56 -15.69 10.81
N GLN A 118 -9.68 -17.01 10.85
CA GLN A 118 -8.95 -17.84 11.81
C GLN A 118 -7.43 -17.78 11.58
N TYR A 119 -7.00 -17.82 10.33
CA TYR A 119 -5.59 -17.68 9.97
C TYR A 119 -5.01 -16.34 10.46
N LEU A 120 -5.66 -15.20 10.14
CA LEU A 120 -5.21 -13.88 10.59
C LEU A 120 -5.23 -13.75 12.13
N ASN A 121 -6.26 -14.30 12.80
CA ASN A 121 -6.33 -14.30 14.26
C ASN A 121 -5.18 -15.12 14.89
N LYS A 122 -4.75 -16.24 14.27
CA LYS A 122 -3.60 -17.02 14.76
C LYS A 122 -2.29 -16.23 14.70
N LEU A 123 -2.19 -15.27 13.78
CA LEU A 123 -1.07 -14.33 13.71
C LEU A 123 -1.15 -13.21 14.77
N GLY A 124 -2.21 -13.19 15.59
CA GLY A 124 -2.45 -12.17 16.60
C GLY A 124 -3.03 -10.88 16.04
N ILE A 125 -3.56 -10.90 14.81
CA ILE A 125 -4.10 -9.72 14.13
C ILE A 125 -5.62 -9.68 14.31
N GLN A 126 -6.14 -8.60 14.87
CA GLN A 126 -7.58 -8.38 14.96
C GLN A 126 -8.13 -7.92 13.61
N VAL A 127 -9.13 -8.63 13.07
CA VAL A 127 -9.71 -8.32 11.76
C VAL A 127 -11.07 -7.62 11.89
N ASP A 128 -11.16 -6.42 11.31
CA ASP A 128 -12.41 -5.68 11.12
C ASP A 128 -12.74 -5.57 9.62
N VAL A 129 -14.00 -5.84 9.26
CA VAL A 129 -14.43 -5.95 7.87
C VAL A 129 -15.46 -4.90 7.57
N MET A 130 -15.22 -4.10 6.54
CA MET A 130 -16.04 -2.95 6.17
C MET A 130 -16.02 -2.74 4.65
N ASP A 131 -16.83 -1.81 4.15
CA ASP A 131 -16.64 -1.33 2.78
C ASP A 131 -15.33 -0.54 2.68
N SER A 132 -14.81 -0.43 1.46
CA SER A 132 -13.48 0.17 1.27
C SER A 132 -13.44 1.66 1.61
N TRP A 133 -14.56 2.39 1.55
CA TRP A 133 -14.58 3.81 1.88
C TRP A 133 -14.42 4.04 3.39
N ASN A 134 -15.18 3.28 4.19
CA ASN A 134 -15.06 3.29 5.64
C ASN A 134 -13.70 2.76 6.10
N ALA A 135 -13.14 1.75 5.40
CA ALA A 135 -11.79 1.24 5.66
C ALA A 135 -10.72 2.31 5.50
N CYS A 136 -10.77 3.09 4.41
CA CYS A 136 -9.82 4.18 4.16
C CYS A 136 -9.87 5.22 5.29
N THR A 137 -11.08 5.64 5.66
CA THR A 137 -11.28 6.67 6.69
C THR A 137 -10.76 6.20 8.05
N THR A 138 -11.09 4.97 8.43
CA THR A 138 -10.66 4.36 9.69
C THR A 138 -9.15 4.13 9.70
N TYR A 139 -8.56 3.70 8.58
CA TYR A 139 -7.12 3.55 8.43
C TYR A 139 -6.39 4.87 8.65
N ASN A 140 -6.82 5.94 7.96
CA ASN A 140 -6.21 7.26 8.10
C ASN A 140 -6.21 7.69 9.58
N LEU A 141 -7.37 7.63 10.25
CA LEU A 141 -7.50 7.99 11.66
C LEU A 141 -6.56 7.19 12.57
N LEU A 142 -6.61 5.85 12.50
CA LEU A 142 -5.81 4.99 13.38
C LEU A 142 -4.30 5.11 13.08
N SER A 143 -3.94 5.34 11.83
CA SER A 143 -2.54 5.54 11.42
C SER A 143 -1.99 6.88 11.92
N GLU A 144 -2.80 7.95 11.89
CA GLU A 144 -2.46 9.26 12.44
C GLU A 144 -2.31 9.22 13.97
N GLU A 145 -3.11 8.41 14.65
CA GLU A 145 -2.97 8.14 16.09
C GLU A 145 -1.70 7.34 16.45
N GLY A 146 -0.92 6.90 15.46
CA GLY A 146 0.29 6.11 15.67
C GLY A 146 0.02 4.66 16.07
N ARG A 147 -1.19 4.15 15.82
CA ARG A 147 -1.51 2.74 16.07
C ARG A 147 -0.91 1.84 14.99
N ARG A 148 -0.56 0.60 15.35
CA ARG A 148 -0.13 -0.42 14.39
C ARG A 148 -1.34 -0.97 13.63
N VAL A 149 -1.85 -0.19 12.68
CA VAL A 149 -2.97 -0.55 11.82
C VAL A 149 -2.48 -0.88 10.41
N ALA A 150 -3.09 -1.89 9.80
CA ALA A 150 -2.95 -2.20 8.39
C ALA A 150 -4.33 -2.13 7.71
N ALA A 151 -4.36 -1.93 6.39
CA ALA A 151 -5.59 -2.00 5.61
C ALA A 151 -5.38 -2.81 4.33
N ALA A 152 -6.25 -3.80 4.08
CA ALA A 152 -6.33 -4.55 2.84
C ALA A 152 -7.58 -4.09 2.07
N LEU A 153 -7.39 -3.34 0.99
CA LEU A 153 -8.45 -2.59 0.32
C LEU A 153 -8.70 -3.12 -1.08
N LEU A 154 -9.94 -3.55 -1.33
CA LEU A 154 -10.42 -3.88 -2.66
C LEU A 154 -10.98 -2.63 -3.38
N PRO A 155 -10.73 -2.47 -4.69
CA PRO A 155 -11.29 -1.36 -5.45
C PRO A 155 -12.81 -1.52 -5.64
N LEU A 156 -13.51 -0.42 -5.90
CA LEU A 156 -14.96 -0.46 -6.15
C LEU A 156 -15.33 -1.21 -7.45
N GLN A 157 -14.38 -1.30 -8.37
CA GLN A 157 -14.45 -2.14 -9.57
C GLN A 157 -13.18 -2.98 -9.62
N HIS A 158 -13.32 -4.30 -9.66
CA HIS A 158 -12.18 -5.19 -9.75
C HIS A 158 -11.44 -4.98 -11.09
N ARG A 159 -10.14 -4.70 -11.00
CA ARG A 159 -9.22 -4.66 -12.14
C ARG A 159 -7.98 -5.47 -11.77
N PRO A 160 -7.76 -6.64 -12.42
CA PRO A 160 -6.56 -7.42 -12.15
C PRO A 160 -5.33 -6.58 -12.49
N TRP A 161 -4.34 -6.59 -11.60
CA TRP A 161 -3.05 -6.00 -11.92
C TRP A 161 -2.34 -6.90 -12.92
N LYS A 162 -1.92 -6.34 -14.07
CA LYS A 162 -1.08 -7.10 -15.01
C LYS A 162 0.37 -6.98 -14.57
N THR A 163 0.91 -8.01 -13.93
CA THR A 163 2.36 -8.21 -13.90
C THR A 163 2.79 -8.42 -15.35
N THR A 164 3.54 -7.49 -15.94
CA THR A 164 4.10 -7.68 -17.28
C THR A 164 4.81 -9.03 -17.29
N PRO A 165 4.48 -9.99 -18.18
CA PRO A 165 5.33 -11.15 -18.33
C PRO A 165 6.70 -10.61 -18.76
N SER A 166 7.73 -10.91 -17.98
CA SER A 166 9.12 -10.78 -18.41
C SER A 166 9.21 -11.39 -19.82
N SER A 167 9.44 -10.54 -20.83
CA SER A 167 9.45 -10.96 -22.24
C SER A 167 10.57 -11.97 -22.53
N PRO A 168 10.41 -12.80 -23.59
CA PRO A 168 11.00 -14.14 -23.73
C PRO A 168 12.48 -14.13 -24.19
N PRO A 169 13.15 -15.31 -24.26
CA PRO A 169 14.50 -15.42 -24.82
C PRO A 169 14.61 -14.99 -26.28
#